data_AF-A0AAV6PLI5-F1
#
_entry.id   AF-A0AAV6PLI5-F1
#
_cell.length_a   1.000
_cell.length_b   1.000
_cell.length_c   1.000
_cell.angle_alpha   90.00
_cell.angle_beta   90.00
_cell.angle_gamma   90.00
#
_symmetry.space_group_name_H-M   'P 1'
#
loop_
_entity.id
_entity.type
_entity.pdbx_description
1 polymer ?
#
loop_
_entity_poly.entity_id
_entity_poly.type
_entity_poly.pdbx_seq_one_letter_code
_entity_poly.pdbx_strand_id
1 'polypeptide(L)'
;KKQPMQRYAQININVPIISMFMSGADTKPALRLSRDSLDIFFQMLSHNKSHGWSHEVEVLVTVYWLACGASYRVTADIFDMPLSTICRIVHKTVDNMMTIIHQVIHFPKHEELEV
;
A
#
# COMPACT_ATOMS: atom_id res chain seq x y z
N LYS A 1 -10.44 -10.26 35.71
CA LYS A 1 -9.66 -10.97 34.66
C LYS A 1 -9.72 -10.11 33.39
N LYS A 2 -8.64 -9.43 33.01
CA LYS A 2 -8.59 -8.66 31.75
C LYS A 2 -8.51 -9.66 30.60
N GLN A 3 -9.53 -9.71 29.74
CA GLN A 3 -9.48 -10.48 28.50
C GLN A 3 -8.33 -9.93 27.64
N PRO A 4 -7.50 -10.78 27.01
CA PRO A 4 -6.52 -10.31 26.05
C PRO A 4 -7.29 -9.65 24.89
N MET A 5 -6.85 -8.45 24.49
CA MET A 5 -7.39 -7.70 23.36
C MET A 5 -7.36 -8.62 22.12
N GLN A 6 -8.50 -9.19 21.73
CA GLN A 6 -8.58 -9.98 20.51
C GLN A 6 -8.22 -9.06 19.36
N ARG A 7 -7.10 -9.34 18.67
CA ARG A 7 -6.76 -8.64 17.43
C ARG A 7 -7.87 -8.96 16.43
N TYR A 8 -8.68 -7.94 16.11
CA TYR A 8 -9.85 -8.02 15.23
C TYR A 8 -9.51 -8.62 13.85
N ALA A 9 -8.25 -8.51 13.40
CA ALA A 9 -7.71 -9.21 12.24
C ALA A 9 -6.20 -9.45 12.40
N GLN A 10 -5.70 -10.54 11.84
CA GLN A 10 -4.25 -10.84 11.78
C GLN A 10 -3.83 -10.89 10.31
N ILE A 11 -2.64 -10.38 10.01
CA ILE A 11 -2.07 -10.47 8.67
C ILE A 11 -1.64 -11.92 8.44
N ASN A 12 -2.06 -12.51 7.32
CA ASN A 12 -1.55 -13.81 6.92
C ASN A 12 -0.10 -13.68 6.45
N ILE A 13 0.86 -13.91 7.36
CA ILE A 13 2.30 -13.82 7.05
C ILE A 13 2.80 -14.94 6.12
N ASN A 14 1.98 -15.96 5.85
CA ASN A 14 2.34 -17.04 4.92
C ASN A 14 2.26 -16.59 3.45
N VAL A 15 1.71 -15.41 3.20
CA VAL A 15 1.64 -14.85 1.85
C VAL A 15 3.05 -14.45 1.42
N PRO A 16 3.61 -15.00 0.33
CA PRO A 16 5.00 -14.78 -0.04
C PRO A 16 5.38 -13.30 -0.19
N ILE A 17 4.48 -12.46 -0.69
CA ILE A 17 4.73 -11.02 -0.83
C ILE A 17 4.85 -10.31 0.52
N ILE A 18 4.04 -10.71 1.50
CA ILE A 18 4.06 -10.14 2.86
C ILE A 18 5.30 -10.64 3.59
N SER A 19 5.62 -11.92 3.48
CA SER A 19 6.83 -12.50 4.04
C SER A 19 8.10 -11.83 3.50
N MET A 20 8.17 -11.65 2.18
CA MET A 20 9.25 -10.91 1.50
C MET A 20 9.31 -9.44 1.96
N PHE A 21 8.15 -8.79 2.12
CA PHE A 21 8.11 -7.42 2.61
C PHE A 21 8.63 -7.34 4.05
N MET A 22 8.19 -8.21 4.95
CA MET A 22 8.58 -8.21 6.36
C MET A 22 10.02 -8.65 6.60
N SER A 23 10.59 -9.47 5.72
CA SER A 23 11.99 -9.93 5.84
C SER A 23 13.03 -8.88 5.46
N GLY A 24 12.60 -7.72 4.94
CA GLY A 24 13.51 -6.69 4.43
C GLY A 24 14.14 -7.01 3.07
N ALA A 25 13.72 -8.09 2.40
CA ALA A 25 14.23 -8.48 1.08
C ALA A 25 13.94 -7.42 0.00
N ASP A 26 14.66 -7.48 -1.13
CA ASP A 26 14.40 -6.58 -2.25
C ASP A 26 13.00 -6.80 -2.83
N THR A 27 12.20 -5.74 -2.83
CA THR A 27 10.82 -5.75 -3.31
C THR A 27 10.72 -5.50 -4.81
N LYS A 28 11.80 -5.04 -5.46
CA LYS A 28 11.81 -4.61 -6.85
C LYS A 28 11.39 -5.72 -7.84
N PRO A 29 11.80 -6.99 -7.69
CA PRO A 29 11.39 -8.03 -8.63
C PRO A 29 9.87 -8.26 -8.66
N ALA A 30 9.21 -8.14 -7.50
CA ALA A 30 7.78 -8.43 -7.37
C ALA A 30 6.90 -7.18 -7.55
N LEU A 31 7.35 -6.03 -7.04
CA LEU A 31 6.56 -4.80 -6.97
C LEU A 31 7.05 -3.70 -7.93
N ARG A 32 8.16 -3.92 -8.63
CA ARG A 32 8.87 -2.92 -9.47
C ARG A 32 9.35 -1.68 -8.70
N LEU A 33 9.26 -1.71 -7.37
CA LEU A 33 9.74 -0.67 -6.44
C LEU A 33 10.80 -1.26 -5.53
N SER A 34 11.93 -0.56 -5.38
CA SER A 34 12.94 -0.93 -4.39
C SER A 34 12.45 -0.64 -2.97
N ARG A 35 13.14 -1.22 -1.98
CA ARG A 35 12.86 -0.97 -0.57
C ARG A 35 12.96 0.52 -0.23
N ASP A 36 14.03 1.18 -0.66
CA ASP A 36 14.26 2.60 -0.40
C ASP A 36 13.13 3.47 -0.97
N SER A 37 12.62 3.14 -2.17
CA SER A 37 11.47 3.85 -2.74
C SER A 37 10.20 3.64 -1.93
N LEU A 38 9.97 2.44 -1.40
CA LEU A 38 8.82 2.17 -0.52
C LEU A 38 8.93 2.93 0.80
N ASP A 39 10.12 3.02 1.39
CA ASP A 39 10.33 3.72 2.65
C ASP A 39 10.08 5.23 2.50
N ILE A 40 10.57 5.83 1.42
CA ILE A 40 10.24 7.22 1.05
C ILE A 40 8.72 7.37 0.85
N PHE A 41 8.09 6.40 0.18
CA PHE A 41 6.66 6.44 -0.09
C PHE A 41 5.81 6.36 1.19
N PHE A 42 6.20 5.52 2.16
CA PHE A 42 5.54 5.47 3.48
C PHE A 42 5.70 6.78 4.25
N GLN A 43 6.83 7.47 4.11
CA GLN A 43 7.04 8.78 4.75
C GLN A 43 6.19 9.88 4.11
N MET A 44 5.97 9.82 2.79
CA MET A 44 5.18 10.81 2.05
C MET A 44 3.67 10.68 2.29
N LEU A 45 3.16 9.46 2.49
CA LEU A 45 1.74 9.23 2.70
C LEU A 45 1.39 9.42 4.19
N SER A 46 0.78 10.57 4.53
CA SER A 46 0.46 11.00 5.90
C SER A 46 0.00 9.89 6.88
N HIS A 47 0.68 9.79 8.02
CA HIS A 47 0.45 8.85 9.13
C HIS A 47 -0.62 9.34 10.12
N ASN A 48 -1.89 9.39 9.71
CA ASN A 48 -2.99 9.76 10.60
C ASN A 48 -3.98 8.61 10.79
N LYS A 49 -3.60 7.57 11.53
CA LYS A 49 -4.53 6.59 12.10
C LYS A 49 -4.07 6.08 13.46
N SER A 50 -5.01 6.04 14.40
CA SER A 50 -4.84 5.43 15.74
C SER A 50 -5.41 4.02 15.84
N HIS A 51 -6.16 3.54 14.84
CA HIS A 51 -6.88 2.26 14.87
C HIS A 51 -6.93 1.58 13.49
N GLY A 52 -6.88 0.24 13.48
CA GLY A 52 -7.00 -0.59 12.27
C GLY A 52 -5.69 -1.25 11.85
N TRP A 53 -5.55 -1.53 10.55
CA TRP A 53 -4.29 -1.99 9.95
C TRP A 53 -3.22 -0.88 10.01
N SER A 54 -1.95 -1.28 10.09
CA SER A 54 -0.85 -0.31 10.07
C SER A 54 -0.75 0.38 8.72
N HIS A 55 -0.20 1.60 8.70
CA HIS A 55 -0.10 2.38 7.47
C HIS A 55 0.72 1.67 6.39
N GLU A 56 1.83 1.04 6.79
CA GLU A 56 2.72 0.29 5.91
C GLU A 56 1.99 -0.86 5.22
N VAL A 57 1.08 -1.52 5.94
CA VAL A 57 0.27 -2.62 5.40
C VAL A 57 -0.77 -2.10 4.41
N GLU A 58 -1.44 -0.98 4.72
CA GLU A 58 -2.39 -0.33 3.80
C GLU A 58 -1.70 0.06 2.47
N VAL A 59 -0.50 0.63 2.57
CA VAL A 59 0.29 1.01 1.39
C VAL A 59 0.82 -0.22 0.65
N LEU A 60 1.32 -1.24 1.34
CA LEU A 60 1.78 -2.48 0.72
C LEU A 60 0.68 -3.16 -0.10
N VAL A 61 -0.53 -3.26 0.46
CA VAL A 61 -1.71 -3.81 -0.24
C VAL A 61 -1.97 -3.03 -1.53
N THR A 62 -1.94 -1.70 -1.46
CA THR A 62 -2.22 -0.83 -2.60
C THR A 62 -1.13 -0.91 -3.67
N VAL A 63 0.14 -0.94 -3.25
CA VAL A 63 1.29 -1.10 -4.16
C VAL A 63 1.25 -2.47 -4.84
N TYR A 64 0.95 -3.54 -4.11
CA TYR A 64 0.79 -4.87 -4.70
C TYR A 64 -0.34 -4.86 -5.75
N TRP A 65 -1.49 -4.29 -5.39
CA TRP A 65 -2.64 -4.18 -6.29
C TRP A 65 -2.27 -3.45 -7.59
N LEU A 66 -1.54 -2.33 -7.50
CA LEU A 66 -1.05 -1.57 -8.65
C LEU A 66 0.01 -2.34 -9.46
N ALA A 67 1.03 -2.87 -8.79
CA ALA A 67 2.18 -3.50 -9.44
C ALA A 67 1.79 -4.78 -10.19
N CYS A 68 0.84 -5.55 -9.64
CA CYS A 68 0.36 -6.79 -10.24
C CYS A 68 -0.84 -6.58 -11.18
N GLY A 69 -1.45 -5.38 -11.19
CA GLY A 69 -2.70 -5.14 -11.93
C GLY A 69 -3.83 -6.09 -11.50
N ALA A 70 -3.85 -6.47 -10.21
CA ALA A 70 -4.75 -7.48 -9.69
C ALA A 70 -6.17 -6.93 -9.49
N SER A 71 -7.18 -7.79 -9.46
CA SER A 71 -8.52 -7.37 -9.03
C SER A 71 -8.59 -7.20 -7.51
N TYR A 72 -9.55 -6.43 -7.01
CA TYR A 72 -9.80 -6.31 -5.57
C TYR A 72 -10.07 -7.66 -4.91
N ARG A 73 -10.76 -8.57 -5.60
CA ARG A 73 -11.06 -9.92 -5.11
C ARG A 73 -9.79 -10.77 -4.97
N VAL A 74 -8.93 -10.77 -5.98
CA VAL A 74 -7.65 -11.49 -5.92
C VAL A 74 -6.78 -10.94 -4.78
N THR A 75 -6.76 -9.61 -4.62
CA THR A 75 -6.00 -8.98 -3.53
C THR A 75 -6.59 -9.35 -2.15
N ALA A 76 -7.92 -9.40 -2.02
CA ALA A 76 -8.60 -9.84 -0.81
C ALA A 76 -8.27 -11.29 -0.45
N ASP A 77 -8.33 -12.19 -1.43
CA ASP A 77 -8.00 -13.61 -1.27
C ASP A 77 -6.51 -13.79 -0.88
N ILE A 78 -5.60 -13.02 -1.48
CA ILE A 78 -4.16 -13.09 -1.20
C ILE A 78 -3.83 -12.56 0.19
N PHE A 79 -4.35 -11.40 0.57
CA PHE A 79 -4.02 -10.79 1.86
C PHE A 79 -4.87 -11.33 3.03
N ASP A 80 -5.78 -12.25 2.74
CA ASP A 80 -6.76 -12.80 3.69
C ASP A 80 -7.53 -11.69 4.42
N MET A 81 -7.99 -10.71 3.64
CA MET A 81 -8.75 -9.55 4.12
C MET A 81 -10.13 -9.51 3.47
N PRO A 82 -11.18 -9.02 4.17
CA PRO A 82 -12.47 -8.82 3.55
C PRO A 82 -12.37 -7.89 2.33
N LEU A 83 -13.09 -8.21 1.25
CA LEU A 83 -13.11 -7.41 0.01
C LEU A 83 -13.42 -5.93 0.28
N SER A 84 -14.38 -5.64 1.15
CA SER A 84 -14.72 -4.27 1.56
C SER A 84 -13.55 -3.53 2.23
N THR A 85 -12.71 -4.25 2.96
CA THR A 85 -11.50 -3.69 3.58
C THR A 85 -10.45 -3.35 2.53
N ILE A 86 -10.22 -4.25 1.57
CA ILE A 86 -9.31 -4.00 0.44
C ILE A 86 -9.76 -2.80 -0.38
N CYS A 87 -11.03 -2.74 -0.79
CA CYS A 87 -11.56 -1.61 -1.57
C CYS A 87 -11.35 -0.28 -0.82
N ARG A 88 -11.65 -0.25 0.48
CA ARG A 88 -11.44 0.94 1.32
C ARG A 88 -9.96 1.32 1.46
N ILE A 89 -9.08 0.34 1.65
CA ILE A 89 -7.63 0.57 1.75
C ILE A 89 -7.09 1.15 0.45
N VAL A 90 -7.42 0.54 -0.69
CA VAL A 90 -6.92 0.99 -2.00
C VAL A 90 -7.42 2.40 -2.30
N HIS A 91 -8.73 2.65 -2.19
CA HIS A 91 -9.28 3.98 -2.47
C HIS A 91 -8.65 5.05 -1.55
N LYS A 92 -8.62 4.80 -0.23
CA LYS A 92 -8.02 5.74 0.73
C LYS A 92 -6.55 6.03 0.40
N THR A 93 -5.78 5.00 0.07
CA THR A 93 -4.34 5.15 -0.18
C THR A 93 -4.11 5.84 -1.52
N VAL A 94 -4.87 5.51 -2.56
CA VAL A 94 -4.82 6.20 -3.86
C VAL A 94 -5.22 7.67 -3.72
N ASP A 95 -6.28 7.99 -2.96
CA ASP A 95 -6.65 9.39 -2.69
C ASP A 95 -5.49 10.15 -2.04
N ASN A 96 -4.83 9.54 -1.05
CA ASN A 96 -3.64 10.11 -0.43
C ASN A 96 -2.49 10.31 -1.44
N MET A 97 -2.25 9.35 -2.34
CA MET A 97 -1.26 9.49 -3.41
C MET A 97 -1.61 10.67 -4.34
N MET A 98 -2.89 10.84 -4.68
CA MET A 98 -3.33 11.93 -5.54
C MET A 98 -3.14 13.30 -4.89
N THR A 99 -3.15 13.40 -3.55
CA THR A 99 -2.86 14.68 -2.88
C THR A 99 -1.40 15.13 -3.01
N ILE A 100 -0.48 14.17 -3.17
CA ILE A 100 0.97 14.45 -3.30
C ILE A 100 1.47 14.38 -4.74
N ILE A 101 0.66 13.94 -5.70
CA ILE A 101 1.10 13.67 -7.09
C ILE A 101 1.76 14.89 -7.74
N HIS A 102 1.21 16.09 -7.53
CA HIS A 102 1.74 17.34 -8.08
C HIS A 102 3.04 17.82 -7.42
N GLN A 103 3.39 17.27 -6.24
CA GLN A 103 4.65 17.58 -5.57
C GLN A 103 5.80 16.70 -6.08
N VAL A 104 5.47 15.53 -6.62
CA VAL A 104 6.45 14.51 -7.02
C VAL A 104 6.57 14.42 -8.55
N ILE A 105 5.50 14.68 -9.29
CA ILE A 105 5.46 14.62 -10.75
C ILE A 105 5.27 16.02 -11.30
N HIS A 106 6.26 16.50 -12.06
CA HIS A 106 6.10 17.69 -12.89
C HIS A 106 5.31 17.33 -14.15
N PHE A 107 4.11 17.87 -14.28
CA PHE A 107 3.35 17.79 -15.51
C PHE A 107 3.71 18.99 -16.39
N PRO A 108 4.16 18.77 -17.64
CA PRO A 108 4.55 19.87 -18.51
C PRO A 108 3.37 20.81 -18.74
N LYS A 109 3.62 22.11 -18.64
CA LYS A 109 2.61 23.14 -18.93
C LYS A 109 2.38 23.21 -20.44
N HIS A 110 1.24 23.77 -20.86
CA HIS A 110 0.94 23.96 -22.28
C HIS A 110 2.07 24.71 -23.02
N GLU A 111 2.68 25.69 -22.36
CA GLU A 111 3.83 26.47 -22.86
C GLU A 111 5.10 25.63 -23.07
N GLU A 112 5.24 24.49 -22.39
CA GLU A 112 6.39 23.56 -22.51
C GLU A 112 6.14 22.47 -23.57
N LEU A 113 4.92 22.37 -24.09
CA LEU A 113 4.51 21.37 -25.09
C LEU A 113 4.64 21.88 -26.54
N GLU A 114 4.74 23.19 -26.73
CA GLU A 114 4.95 23.81 -28.05
C GLU A 114 6.45 23.92 -28.36
N VAL A 115 7.01 22.85 -28.95
CA VAL A 115 8.36 22.84 -29.55
C VAL A 115 8.24 22.70 -31.07
#